data_AF-A0A565BNW9-F1
#
_entry.id   AF-A0A565BNW9-F1
#
_cell.length_a   1.000
_cell.length_b   1.000
_cell.length_c   1.000
_cell.angle_alpha   90.00
_cell.angle_beta   90.00
_cell.angle_gamma   90.00
#
_symmetry.space_group_name_H-M   'P 1'
#
loop_
_entity.id
_entity.type
_entity.pdbx_description
1 polymer ?
#
loop_
_entity_poly.entity_id
_entity_poly.type
_entity_poly.pdbx_seq_one_letter_code
_entity_poly.pdbx_strand_id
1 'polypeptide(L)'
;MQTISDGSIYRGAQADISLHSVDVRNNQYTKSQIWMENGPRGQVNSIQFGWSVNPNLYGDRSTRFTIYWTADNYKRTGCYNTVCSGFIIISRNPSIGAMFESSTYGGEKTLYFRPEVIQEFGHYKYLTK
;
A
#
# COMPACT_ATOMS: atom_id res chain seq x y z
N MET A 1 -2.33 14.30 -10.80
CA MET A 1 -1.46 13.15 -11.12
C MET A 1 -0.97 13.36 -12.54
N GLN A 2 0.31 13.66 -12.71
CA GLN A 2 0.89 13.94 -14.03
C GLN A 2 1.43 12.63 -14.58
N THR A 3 0.83 12.14 -15.66
CA THR A 3 1.40 11.02 -16.41
C THR A 3 2.54 11.60 -17.24
N ILE A 4 3.79 11.27 -16.89
CA ILE A 4 4.93 11.61 -17.75
C ILE A 4 4.79 10.74 -19.00
N SER A 5 4.52 11.36 -20.15
CA SER A 5 4.41 10.69 -21.45
C SER A 5 5.63 10.99 -22.32
N ASP A 6 6.83 10.73 -21.79
CA ASP A 6 8.08 10.83 -22.53
C ASP A 6 8.38 9.55 -23.35
N GLY A 7 7.51 8.55 -23.27
CA GLY A 7 7.70 7.23 -23.89
C GLY A 7 8.51 6.25 -23.04
N SER A 8 8.95 6.65 -21.85
CA SER A 8 9.65 5.79 -20.91
C SER A 8 8.73 4.74 -20.31
N ILE A 9 9.26 3.53 -20.11
CA ILE A 9 8.57 2.43 -19.43
C ILE A 9 9.11 2.35 -18.00
N TYR A 10 8.27 2.70 -17.04
CA TYR A 10 8.59 2.54 -15.62
C TYR A 10 8.10 1.16 -15.14
N ARG A 11 8.99 0.39 -14.51
CA ARG A 11 8.69 -0.96 -14.01
C ARG A 11 8.56 -1.03 -12.50
N GLY A 12 8.70 0.08 -11.80
CA GLY A 12 8.59 0.07 -10.35
C GLY A 12 8.56 1.46 -9.77
N ALA A 13 8.25 1.50 -8.48
CA ALA A 13 8.22 2.73 -7.71
C ALA A 13 8.65 2.44 -6.27
N GLN A 14 9.25 3.46 -5.66
CA GLN A 14 9.64 3.46 -4.25
C GLN A 14 9.29 4.83 -3.65
N ALA A 15 8.91 4.85 -2.38
CA ALA A 15 8.66 6.08 -1.64
C ALA A 15 9.24 5.98 -0.24
N ASP A 16 9.57 7.11 0.37
CA ASP A 16 9.69 7.20 1.83
C ASP A 16 8.36 7.64 2.38
N ILE A 17 7.80 6.84 3.28
CA ILE A 17 6.50 7.10 3.86
C ILE A 17 6.68 7.19 5.38
N SER A 18 6.27 8.31 5.96
CA SER A 18 6.31 8.49 7.40
C SER A 18 5.30 7.58 8.09
N LEU A 19 5.70 7.04 9.25
CA LEU A 19 4.95 6.09 10.05
C LEU A 19 4.31 6.80 11.23
N HIS A 20 2.98 6.90 11.21
CA HIS A 20 2.24 7.55 12.28
C HIS A 20 1.12 6.67 12.81
N SER A 21 0.88 6.73 14.12
CA SER A 21 -0.39 6.27 14.71
C SER A 21 -1.31 7.46 14.93
N VAL A 22 -2.57 7.29 14.55
CA VAL A 22 -3.62 8.29 14.66
C VAL A 22 -4.86 7.60 15.21
N ASP A 23 -5.46 8.19 16.24
CA ASP A 23 -6.71 7.69 16.78
C ASP A 23 -7.86 7.95 15.81
N VAL A 24 -8.58 6.87 15.46
CA VAL A 24 -9.76 6.92 14.59
C VAL A 24 -10.99 6.35 15.30
N ARG A 25 -12.17 6.91 15.00
CA ARG A 25 -13.46 6.36 15.45
C ARG A 25 -13.82 5.11 14.63
N ASN A 26 -14.80 4.32 15.09
CA ASN A 26 -15.18 3.05 14.44
C ASN A 26 -15.62 3.19 12.97
N ASN A 27 -16.17 4.34 12.58
CA ASN A 27 -16.60 4.65 11.22
C ASN A 27 -15.56 5.45 10.42
N GLN A 28 -14.32 5.54 10.91
CA GLN A 28 -13.23 6.27 10.28
C GLN A 28 -12.06 5.33 10.02
N TYR A 29 -11.27 5.66 9.01
CA TYR A 29 -9.97 5.04 8.78
C TYR A 29 -8.98 6.11 8.30
N THR A 30 -7.70 5.85 8.54
CA THR A 30 -6.61 6.65 7.98
C THR A 30 -5.63 5.74 7.26
N LYS A 31 -4.93 6.28 6.26
CA LYS A 31 -3.90 5.57 5.50
C LYS A 31 -2.84 6.50 4.94
N SER A 32 -1.63 5.99 4.80
CA SER A 32 -0.55 6.63 4.03
C SER A 32 0.14 5.56 3.18
N GLN A 33 0.27 5.80 1.87
CA GLN A 33 0.61 4.75 0.91
C GLN A 33 1.15 5.31 -0.42
N ILE A 34 1.89 4.48 -1.14
CA ILE A 34 2.17 4.62 -2.57
C ILE A 34 1.21 3.74 -3.37
N TRP A 35 0.83 4.18 -4.56
CA TRP A 35 0.11 3.35 -5.53
C TRP A 35 0.89 3.24 -6.83
N MET A 36 0.80 2.08 -7.48
CA MET A 36 1.29 1.87 -8.84
C MET A 36 0.15 1.34 -9.71
N GLU A 37 -0.11 2.05 -10.79
CA GLU A 37 -1.26 1.82 -11.66
C GLU A 37 -0.82 1.56 -13.09
N ASN A 38 -1.52 0.64 -13.77
CA ASN A 38 -1.29 0.34 -15.18
C ASN A 38 -2.61 -0.06 -15.85
N GLY A 39 -2.72 0.16 -17.16
CA GLY A 39 -3.87 -0.22 -17.97
C GLY A 39 -4.75 0.96 -18.39
N PRO A 40 -5.70 0.73 -19.31
CA PRO A 40 -6.55 1.77 -19.85
C PRO A 40 -7.61 2.23 -18.84
N ARG A 41 -8.16 3.41 -19.08
CA ARG A 41 -9.23 3.99 -18.24
C ARG A 41 -10.39 3.00 -18.09
N GLY A 42 -10.73 2.66 -16.85
CA GLY A 42 -11.81 1.73 -16.52
C GLY A 42 -11.41 0.25 -16.47
N GLN A 43 -10.16 -0.11 -16.78
CA GLN A 43 -9.55 -1.42 -16.52
C GLN A 43 -8.19 -1.27 -15.84
N VAL A 44 -8.03 -0.18 -15.07
CA VAL A 44 -6.80 0.10 -14.34
C VAL A 44 -6.57 -1.00 -13.32
N ASN A 45 -5.41 -1.64 -13.44
CA ASN A 45 -4.85 -2.44 -12.37
C ASN A 45 -4.07 -1.52 -11.44
N SER A 46 -4.30 -1.65 -10.14
CA SER A 46 -3.69 -0.83 -9.11
C SER A 46 -3.22 -1.74 -7.97
N ILE A 47 -1.97 -1.57 -7.55
CA ILE A 47 -1.48 -2.07 -6.27
C ILE A 47 -1.09 -0.89 -5.40
N GLN A 48 -1.48 -0.96 -4.13
CA GLN A 48 -1.33 0.09 -3.14
C GLN A 48 -0.63 -0.48 -1.93
N PHE A 49 0.48 0.13 -1.53
CA PHE A 49 1.24 -0.29 -0.37
C PHE A 49 1.43 0.86 0.61
N GLY A 50 1.16 0.60 1.88
CA GLY A 50 1.55 1.50 2.95
C GLY A 50 1.13 1.02 4.33
N TRP A 51 0.60 1.92 5.14
CA TRP A 51 -0.04 1.57 6.40
C TRP A 51 -1.45 2.14 6.50
N SER A 52 -2.27 1.52 7.34
CA SER A 52 -3.57 2.06 7.70
C SER A 52 -3.94 1.75 9.16
N VAL A 53 -4.81 2.60 9.71
CA VAL A 53 -5.60 2.30 10.91
C VAL A 53 -7.05 2.17 10.42
N ASN A 54 -7.60 0.96 10.49
CA ASN A 54 -8.94 0.68 9.97
C ASN A 54 -9.66 -0.35 10.86
N PRO A 55 -10.49 0.11 11.82
CA PRO A 55 -11.22 -0.78 12.73
C PRO A 55 -12.15 -1.75 12.04
N ASN A 56 -12.75 -1.37 10.91
CA ASN A 56 -13.65 -2.26 10.17
C ASN A 56 -12.90 -3.38 9.45
N LEU A 57 -11.63 -3.15 9.10
CA LEU A 57 -10.78 -4.15 8.44
C LEU A 57 -10.07 -5.07 9.45
N TYR A 58 -9.56 -4.51 10.55
CA TYR A 58 -8.66 -5.22 11.47
C TYR A 58 -9.30 -5.60 12.81
N GLY A 59 -10.46 -5.03 13.17
CA GLY A 59 -11.10 -5.24 14.46
C GLY A 59 -10.45 -4.50 15.64
N ASP A 60 -9.38 -3.74 15.38
CA ASP A 60 -8.66 -2.92 16.36
C ASP A 60 -8.31 -1.54 15.80
N ARG A 61 -7.65 -0.71 16.61
CA ARG A 61 -7.16 0.63 16.21
C ARG A 61 -5.64 0.66 16.02
N SER A 62 -5.04 -0.50 15.78
CA SER A 62 -3.58 -0.58 15.62
C SER A 62 -3.18 -0.17 14.21
N THR A 63 -2.08 0.58 14.10
CA THR A 63 -1.49 0.88 12.79
C THR A 63 -0.83 -0.37 12.22
N ARG A 64 -1.22 -0.75 11.00
CA ARG A 64 -0.76 -1.99 10.35
C ARG A 64 -0.30 -1.74 8.94
N PHE A 65 0.77 -2.43 8.53
CA PHE A 65 1.15 -2.46 7.11
C PHE A 65 0.00 -3.04 6.31
N THR A 66 -0.39 -2.34 5.25
CA THR A 66 -1.61 -2.61 4.50
C THR A 66 -1.28 -2.63 3.02
N ILE A 67 -1.74 -3.68 2.36
CA ILE A 67 -1.78 -3.74 0.89
C ILE A 67 -3.23 -3.75 0.45
N TYR A 68 -3.52 -3.05 -0.64
CA TYR A 68 -4.72 -3.28 -1.42
C TYR A 68 -4.35 -3.46 -2.89
N TRP A 69 -5.02 -4.36 -3.59
CA TRP A 69 -4.86 -4.51 -5.03
C TRP A 69 -6.20 -4.70 -5.73
N THR A 70 -6.28 -4.28 -6.98
CA THR A 70 -7.42 -4.50 -7.89
C THR A 70 -6.89 -4.68 -9.32
N ALA A 71 -7.48 -5.58 -10.09
CA ALA A 71 -7.17 -5.75 -11.52
C ALA A 71 -8.13 -4.99 -12.45
N ASP A 72 -9.26 -4.51 -11.95
CA ASP A 72 -10.35 -3.99 -12.79
C ASP A 72 -10.93 -2.66 -12.29
N ASN A 73 -10.07 -1.78 -11.76
CA ASN A 73 -10.46 -0.46 -11.29
C ASN A 73 -11.61 -0.53 -10.24
N TYR A 74 -11.45 -1.39 -9.23
CA TYR A 74 -12.33 -1.54 -8.08
C TYR A 74 -13.76 -1.98 -8.44
N LYS A 75 -13.97 -2.60 -9.61
CA LYS A 75 -15.31 -2.98 -10.07
C LYS A 75 -15.76 -4.29 -9.45
N ARG A 76 -14.99 -5.36 -9.66
CA ARG A 76 -15.30 -6.71 -9.18
C ARG A 76 -14.14 -7.34 -8.44
N THR A 77 -12.90 -6.93 -8.74
CA THR A 77 -11.70 -7.40 -8.05
C THR A 77 -11.27 -6.39 -6.99
N GLY A 78 -10.53 -6.87 -6.00
CA GLY A 78 -10.21 -6.07 -4.82
C GLY A 78 -9.89 -6.94 -3.63
N CYS A 79 -8.72 -6.76 -3.03
CA CYS A 79 -8.39 -7.47 -1.80
C CYS A 79 -7.44 -6.68 -0.94
N TYR A 80 -7.70 -6.73 0.35
CA TYR A 80 -6.72 -6.34 1.35
C TYR A 80 -5.74 -7.47 1.64
N ASN A 81 -4.49 -7.09 1.85
CA ASN A 81 -3.42 -7.96 2.34
C ASN A 81 -3.34 -9.27 1.54
N THR A 82 -3.12 -10.40 2.21
CA THR A 82 -3.02 -11.72 1.58
C THR A 82 -4.33 -12.50 1.61
N VAL A 83 -5.48 -11.82 1.77
CA VAL A 83 -6.80 -12.48 1.81
C VAL A 83 -7.11 -13.20 0.50
N CYS A 84 -6.63 -12.66 -0.63
CA CYS A 84 -6.71 -13.34 -1.92
C CYS A 84 -5.51 -13.02 -2.81
N SER A 85 -5.27 -13.92 -3.78
CA SER A 85 -4.13 -13.86 -4.69
C SER A 85 -4.23 -12.70 -5.68
N GLY A 86 -3.16 -11.93 -5.83
CA GLY A 86 -3.06 -10.89 -6.87
C GLY A 86 -1.68 -10.23 -7.01
N PHE A 87 -0.76 -10.51 -6.09
CA PHE A 87 0.61 -10.04 -6.12
C PHE A 87 1.54 -11.06 -5.47
N ILE A 88 2.84 -10.90 -5.70
CA ILE A 88 3.89 -11.75 -5.13
C ILE A 88 4.61 -10.96 -4.03
N ILE A 89 4.73 -11.56 -2.86
CA ILE A 89 5.52 -11.00 -1.75
C ILE A 89 6.95 -11.52 -1.87
N ILE A 90 7.90 -10.63 -2.14
CA ILE A 90 9.32 -10.98 -2.21
C ILE A 90 9.97 -10.83 -0.82
N SER A 91 9.65 -9.76 -0.09
CA SER A 91 10.12 -9.54 1.28
C SER A 91 8.98 -9.67 2.28
N ARG A 92 9.21 -10.44 3.35
CA ARG A 92 8.23 -10.64 4.45
C ARG A 92 8.54 -9.83 5.70
N ASN A 93 9.56 -8.98 5.63
CA ASN A 93 9.96 -8.11 6.73
C ASN A 93 9.85 -6.64 6.29
N PRO A 94 8.91 -5.86 6.84
CA PRO A 94 7.87 -6.26 7.80
C PRO A 94 6.77 -7.11 7.14
N SER A 95 6.02 -7.86 7.97
CA SER A 95 4.92 -8.70 7.48
C SER A 95 3.68 -7.86 7.17
N ILE A 96 3.03 -8.15 6.05
CA ILE A 96 1.79 -7.48 5.64
C ILE A 96 0.68 -7.82 6.64
N GLY A 97 -0.10 -6.82 7.05
CA GLY A 97 -1.12 -6.93 8.09
C GLY A 97 -0.58 -6.91 9.51
N ALA A 98 0.74 -6.93 9.72
CA ALA A 98 1.35 -6.86 11.04
C ALA A 98 1.33 -5.42 11.59
N MET A 99 1.29 -5.34 12.93
CA MET A 99 1.50 -4.10 13.67
C MET A 99 2.98 -3.70 13.61
N PHE A 100 3.25 -2.42 13.76
CA PHE A 100 4.61 -1.89 13.76
C PHE A 100 4.76 -0.73 14.73
N GLU A 101 6.00 -0.38 15.09
CA GLU A 101 6.29 0.82 15.87
C GLU A 101 6.06 2.07 15.03
N SER A 102 5.10 2.90 15.44
CA SER A 102 4.76 4.16 14.78
C SER A 102 5.15 5.35 15.62
N SER A 103 5.49 6.48 15.00
CA SER A 103 5.66 7.73 15.73
C SER A 103 4.32 8.44 15.97
N THR A 104 4.31 9.36 16.95
CA THR A 104 3.20 10.30 17.12
C THR A 104 3.33 11.40 16.08
N TYR A 105 2.22 11.75 15.42
CA TYR A 105 2.19 12.87 14.48
C TYR A 105 2.58 14.18 15.18
N GLY A 106 3.55 14.91 14.64
CA GLY A 106 4.10 16.13 15.25
C GLY A 106 5.03 15.90 16.46
N GLY A 107 5.39 14.64 16.76
CA GLY A 107 6.39 14.33 17.78
C GLY A 107 7.83 14.63 17.32
N GLU A 108 8.78 14.60 18.26
CA GLU A 108 10.19 14.94 17.99
C GLU A 108 10.90 14.00 17.01
N LYS A 109 10.45 12.75 16.92
CA LYS A 109 11.00 11.73 16.01
C LYS A 109 9.94 11.24 15.05
N THR A 110 10.29 11.17 13.78
CA THR A 110 9.46 10.54 12.75
C THR A 110 10.14 9.27 12.25
N LEU A 111 9.42 8.16 12.32
CA LEU A 111 9.84 6.89 11.72
C LEU A 111 9.41 6.88 10.25
N TYR A 112 10.18 6.22 9.41
CA TYR A 112 9.88 6.06 7.98
C TYR A 112 10.02 4.60 7.59
N PHE A 113 9.24 4.18 6.60
CA PHE A 113 9.46 2.93 5.88
C PHE A 113 9.52 3.21 4.38
N ARG A 114 10.27 2.36 3.68
CA ARG A 114 10.54 2.52 2.27
C ARG A 114 10.07 1.30 1.48
N PRO A 115 8.80 1.27 1.03
CA PRO A 115 8.32 0.18 0.20
C PRO A 115 8.79 0.32 -1.23
N GLU A 116 9.03 -0.81 -1.87
CA GLU A 116 9.36 -0.92 -3.28
C GLU A 116 8.36 -1.86 -3.96
N VAL A 117 7.77 -1.40 -5.05
CA VAL A 117 6.84 -2.18 -5.86
C VAL A 117 7.42 -2.28 -7.26
N ILE A 118 7.48 -3.49 -7.79
CA ILE A 118 8.02 -3.77 -9.13
C ILE A 118 6.96 -4.53 -9.94
N GLN A 119 6.79 -4.19 -11.21
CA GLN A 119 5.96 -4.91 -12.17
C GLN A 119 6.85 -5.74 -13.10
N GLU A 120 6.73 -7.06 -12.99
CA GLU A 120 7.44 -8.03 -13.84
C GLU A 120 6.47 -9.03 -14.44
N PHE A 121 6.58 -9.28 -15.75
CA PHE A 121 5.74 -10.25 -16.49
C PHE A 121 4.22 -10.10 -16.26
N GLY A 122 3.73 -8.87 -16.04
CA GLY A 122 2.31 -8.60 -15.79
C GLY A 122 1.85 -8.85 -14.35
N HIS A 123 2.74 -9.30 -13.46
CA HIS A 123 2.48 -9.44 -12.03
C HIS A 123 3.13 -8.31 -11.24
N TYR A 124 2.42 -7.81 -10.23
CA TYR A 124 3.02 -6.93 -9.22
C TYR A 124 3.79 -7.76 -8.21
N LYS A 125 5.01 -7.33 -7.93
CA LYS A 125 5.88 -7.88 -6.91
C LYS A 125 6.16 -6.80 -5.86
N TYR A 126 6.08 -7.18 -4.60
CA TYR A 126 6.28 -6.29 -3.46
C TYR A 126 7.59 -6.63 -2.73
N LEU A 127 8.36 -5.58 -2.43
CA LEU A 127 9.62 -5.60 -1.73
C LEU A 127 9.62 -4.55 -0.63
N THR A 128 10.27 -4.88 0.47
CA THR A 128 10.75 -3.93 1.48
C THR A 128 12.23 -4.21 1.69
N LYS A 129 13.02 -3.14 1.66
CA LYS A 129 14.44 -3.14 2.03
C LYS A 129 14.58 -2.60 3.43
#